data_AF-A0A1Q3F138-F1
#
_entry.id   AF-A0A1Q3F138-F1
#
_cell.length_a   1.000
_cell.length_b   1.000
_cell.length_c   1.000
_cell.angle_alpha   90.00
_cell.angle_beta   90.00
_cell.angle_gamma   90.00
#
_symmetry.space_group_name_H-M   'P 1'
#
loop_
_entity.id
_entity.type
_entity.pdbx_description
1 polymer ?
#
loop_
_entity_poly.entity_id
_entity_poly.type
_entity_poly.pdbx_seq_one_letter_code
_entity_poly.pdbx_strand_id
1 'polypeptide(L)'
;MDEIDNIILHSLRQIGCTLDEEVTSLDEFSPTLLVQVVSKCIALIDPSLDLPQTLPPGMAQRFTATASLAEACRTIGYRRDIGYQTFLYSNVAEVRRVLMFLIERLPKESADKAAGTGQTLDETSELENRICASLQAQLQAPWMPEFCRMTDTASSSSSSQPAQIAFQRFVPRKINIPFVTQGDIAAEVKEFWSRQSLNTLDEDSFIPSVIAANDGALKTNAGSSSGAIDEVDRIKVSSPVDRLQRFYSSSERKSATAPEGNSNAVEQTQEAPTIVVETVKPGKTPLETLQEEIDQIRAEIEATVDEGTGLEAERMKVAELCEIQRTELGKLRDEKKIKERTHILLQDPEVNVKKLQSIIAAGGERMKKLQDQWDAHRIPLEKELEGYRQKHSDKLSKSQQIVDQIDATRNKCQEVMIDLQTKSAMHARLQKELEKLNRTVSRTAYTSRILEIVGNIRKQKTDINKILQDTRTLQKEINTITGQLDRQFTVTDDLIFRNAKKDEHAKKAYKLLVTLHSDCAELMALLQETGAVKREIRDLEDQIENERSRNTAANLAQISRDLVEMQAESQRLEESLRAHLR
;
A
#
# COMPACT_ATOMS: atom_id res chain seq x y z
N MET A 1 29.69 0.53 -11.77
CA MET A 1 30.37 -0.78 -11.91
C MET A 1 30.73 -1.26 -10.52
N ASP A 2 31.55 -0.48 -9.84
CA ASP A 2 32.18 -0.76 -8.55
C ASP A 2 31.18 -1.08 -7.41
N GLU A 3 29.98 -0.49 -7.43
CA GLU A 3 28.90 -0.82 -6.48
C GLU A 3 28.46 -2.30 -6.54
N ILE A 4 28.36 -2.87 -7.75
CA ILE A 4 27.97 -4.28 -7.94
C ILE A 4 29.10 -5.19 -7.46
N ASP A 5 30.35 -4.77 -7.67
CA ASP A 5 31.53 -5.52 -7.26
C ASP A 5 31.67 -5.54 -5.74
N ASN A 6 31.40 -4.39 -5.09
CA ASN A 6 31.32 -4.29 -3.63
C ASN A 6 30.21 -5.19 -3.04
N ILE A 7 29.04 -5.27 -3.67
CA ILE A 7 27.97 -6.19 -3.25
C ILE A 7 28.42 -7.65 -3.39
N ILE A 8 29.00 -8.02 -4.53
CA ILE A 8 29.52 -9.38 -4.75
C ILE A 8 30.60 -9.72 -3.72
N LEU A 9 31.57 -8.84 -3.48
CA LEU A 9 32.62 -9.01 -2.47
C LEU A 9 32.04 -9.16 -1.05
N HIS A 10 31.02 -8.36 -0.70
CA HIS A 10 30.38 -8.44 0.61
C HIS A 10 29.65 -9.78 0.82
N SER A 11 28.82 -10.21 -0.14
CA SER A 11 28.16 -11.51 -0.09
C SER A 11 29.17 -12.66 -0.02
N LEU A 12 30.25 -12.61 -0.80
CA LEU A 12 31.30 -13.65 -0.75
C LEU A 12 32.02 -13.72 0.61
N ARG A 13 32.26 -12.59 1.28
CA ARG A 13 32.77 -12.56 2.67
C ARG A 13 31.77 -13.17 3.65
N GLN A 14 30.47 -12.87 3.51
CA GLN A 14 29.39 -13.43 4.34
C GLN A 14 29.24 -14.95 4.21
N ILE A 15 29.51 -15.49 3.01
CA ILE A 15 29.49 -16.93 2.69
C ILE A 15 30.73 -17.68 3.27
N GLY A 16 31.69 -16.98 3.88
CA GLY A 16 32.92 -17.60 4.39
C GLY A 16 33.92 -18.00 3.28
N CYS A 17 33.88 -17.30 2.14
CA CYS A 17 34.98 -17.38 1.19
C CYS A 17 36.22 -16.68 1.79
N THR A 18 37.34 -17.39 1.78
CA THR A 18 38.65 -16.90 2.24
C THR A 18 39.22 -15.92 1.22
N LEU A 19 38.72 -14.68 1.28
CA LEU A 19 39.22 -13.53 0.55
C LEU A 19 40.13 -12.74 1.51
N ASP A 20 41.39 -12.51 1.13
CA ASP A 20 42.26 -11.60 1.89
C ASP A 20 41.65 -10.20 1.95
N GLU A 21 41.85 -9.50 3.07
CA GLU A 21 41.18 -8.22 3.33
C GLU A 21 41.55 -7.12 2.31
N GLU A 22 42.68 -7.28 1.63
CA GLU A 22 43.27 -6.37 0.65
C GLU A 22 42.61 -6.41 -0.76
N VAL A 23 41.78 -7.41 -1.08
CA VAL A 23 41.11 -7.47 -2.39
C VAL A 23 39.96 -6.46 -2.45
N THR A 24 40.12 -5.43 -3.28
CA THR A 24 39.18 -4.29 -3.40
C THR A 24 38.44 -4.24 -4.74
N SER A 25 38.89 -4.98 -5.75
CA SER A 25 38.25 -5.05 -7.07
C SER A 25 38.15 -6.48 -7.62
N LEU A 26 37.16 -6.74 -8.48
CA LEU A 26 37.08 -8.00 -9.24
C LEU A 26 38.24 -8.17 -10.23
N ASP A 27 38.98 -7.10 -10.55
CA ASP A 27 40.17 -7.14 -11.42
C ASP A 27 41.35 -7.89 -10.77
N GLU A 28 41.37 -7.99 -9.43
CA GLU A 28 42.45 -8.60 -8.63
C GLU A 28 42.24 -10.13 -8.44
N PHE A 29 41.17 -10.70 -9.00
CA PHE A 29 40.84 -12.12 -8.85
C PHE A 29 41.78 -13.03 -9.63
N SER A 30 42.75 -13.61 -8.92
CA SER A 30 43.56 -14.71 -9.44
C SER A 30 42.67 -15.91 -9.87
N PRO A 31 43.00 -16.61 -10.98
CA PRO A 31 42.27 -17.80 -11.44
C PRO A 31 42.10 -18.88 -10.37
N THR A 32 43.07 -19.00 -9.46
CA THR A 32 43.05 -19.89 -8.30
C THR A 32 41.97 -19.51 -7.28
N LEU A 33 41.82 -18.22 -6.98
CA LEU A 33 40.83 -17.70 -6.04
C LEU A 33 39.42 -17.78 -6.64
N LEU A 34 39.28 -17.45 -7.92
CA LEU A 34 38.01 -17.53 -8.64
C LEU A 34 37.44 -18.96 -8.63
N VAL A 35 38.27 -19.97 -8.88
CA VAL A 35 37.86 -21.38 -8.84
C VAL A 35 37.47 -21.83 -7.43
N GLN A 36 38.22 -21.42 -6.40
CA GLN A 36 37.88 -21.69 -5.00
C GLN A 36 36.50 -21.11 -4.63
N VAL A 37 36.26 -19.84 -4.97
CA VAL A 37 35.00 -19.15 -4.71
C VAL A 37 33.84 -19.82 -5.45
N VAL A 38 33.99 -20.08 -6.75
CA VAL A 38 32.91 -20.69 -7.56
C VAL A 38 32.61 -22.12 -7.11
N SER A 39 33.62 -22.92 -6.79
CA SER A 39 33.43 -24.27 -6.22
C SER A 39 32.69 -24.22 -4.88
N LYS A 40 33.03 -23.29 -3.97
CA LYS A 40 32.30 -23.10 -2.70
C LYS A 40 30.86 -22.66 -2.91
N CYS A 41 30.59 -21.70 -3.81
CA CYS A 41 29.23 -21.26 -4.11
C CYS A 41 28.39 -22.40 -4.68
N ILE A 42 28.95 -23.23 -5.57
CA ILE A 42 28.23 -24.39 -6.14
C ILE A 42 27.91 -25.43 -5.06
N ALA A 43 28.88 -25.78 -4.21
CA ALA A 43 28.69 -26.77 -3.15
C ALA A 43 27.60 -26.38 -2.12
N LEU A 44 27.33 -25.08 -1.97
CA LEU A 44 26.24 -24.55 -1.13
C LEU A 44 24.88 -24.54 -1.84
N ILE A 45 24.85 -24.50 -3.18
CA ILE A 45 23.61 -24.58 -3.97
C ILE A 45 23.18 -26.05 -4.13
N ASP A 46 24.12 -26.94 -4.41
CA ASP A 46 23.89 -28.36 -4.61
C ASP A 46 25.04 -29.19 -3.99
N PRO A 47 24.83 -29.74 -2.77
CA PRO A 47 25.82 -30.58 -2.09
C PRO A 47 26.12 -31.93 -2.78
N SER A 48 25.40 -32.29 -3.86
CA SER A 48 25.59 -33.56 -4.56
C SER A 48 26.69 -33.55 -5.62
N LEU A 49 27.22 -32.37 -5.98
CA LEU A 49 28.25 -32.17 -6.99
C LEU A 49 29.66 -32.11 -6.36
N ASP A 50 30.40 -33.22 -6.44
CA ASP A 50 31.82 -33.27 -6.04
C ASP A 50 32.69 -32.51 -7.06
N LEU A 51 33.33 -31.42 -6.62
CA LEU A 51 34.03 -30.46 -7.48
C LEU A 51 35.38 -30.05 -6.89
N PRO A 52 36.42 -29.85 -7.73
CA PRO A 52 37.77 -29.57 -7.27
C PRO A 52 37.89 -28.17 -6.65
N GLN A 53 38.07 -28.12 -5.32
CA GLN A 53 38.23 -26.86 -4.58
C GLN A 53 39.58 -26.16 -4.82
N THR A 54 40.57 -26.80 -5.45
CA THR A 54 41.88 -26.20 -5.73
C THR A 54 42.35 -26.48 -7.15
N LEU A 55 43.00 -25.48 -7.76
CA LEU A 55 43.49 -25.56 -9.14
C LEU A 55 44.72 -26.49 -9.21
N PRO A 56 44.71 -27.59 -10.00
CA PRO A 56 45.86 -28.48 -10.10
C PRO A 56 47.11 -27.80 -10.69
N PRO A 57 48.34 -28.29 -10.42
CA PRO A 57 49.55 -27.66 -10.95
C PRO A 57 49.72 -27.85 -12.48
N GLY A 58 49.24 -28.95 -13.05
CA GLY A 58 49.39 -29.26 -14.48
C GLY A 58 48.31 -28.63 -15.37
N MET A 59 48.70 -27.92 -16.44
CA MET A 59 47.76 -27.21 -17.33
C MET A 59 46.63 -28.08 -17.89
N ALA A 60 46.91 -29.31 -18.33
CA ALA A 60 45.89 -30.24 -18.82
C ALA A 60 44.79 -30.50 -17.76
N GLN A 61 45.19 -30.71 -16.51
CA GLN A 61 44.26 -30.93 -15.39
C GLN A 61 43.48 -29.66 -15.04
N ARG A 62 44.07 -28.46 -15.22
CA ARG A 62 43.37 -27.18 -15.05
C ARG A 62 42.25 -27.01 -16.07
N PHE A 63 42.47 -27.40 -17.33
CA PHE A 63 41.41 -27.39 -18.36
C PHE A 63 40.27 -28.35 -17.98
N THR A 64 40.56 -29.57 -17.53
CA THR A 64 39.53 -30.52 -17.07
C THR A 64 38.74 -30.00 -15.87
N ALA A 65 39.42 -29.47 -14.84
CA ALA A 65 38.78 -28.93 -13.64
C ALA A 65 37.87 -27.74 -13.94
N THR A 66 38.34 -26.79 -14.76
CA THR A 66 37.55 -25.60 -15.13
C THR A 66 36.44 -25.90 -16.15
N ALA A 67 36.59 -26.92 -16.99
CA ALA A 67 35.50 -27.42 -17.83
C ALA A 67 34.40 -28.10 -17.00
N SER A 68 34.76 -28.90 -15.99
CA SER A 68 33.81 -29.50 -15.05
C SER A 68 33.03 -28.44 -14.25
N LEU A 69 33.69 -27.39 -13.78
CA LEU A 69 33.03 -26.24 -13.13
C LEU A 69 32.10 -25.49 -14.09
N ALA A 70 32.48 -25.29 -15.36
CA ALA A 70 31.61 -24.72 -16.38
C ALA A 70 30.39 -25.60 -16.71
N GLU A 71 30.51 -26.92 -16.59
CA GLU A 71 29.40 -27.85 -16.71
C GLU A 71 28.46 -27.80 -15.50
N ALA A 72 29.01 -27.77 -14.28
CA ALA A 72 28.22 -27.57 -13.06
C ALA A 72 27.45 -26.24 -13.05
N CYS A 73 28.05 -25.13 -13.51
CA CYS A 73 27.31 -23.88 -13.69
C CYS A 73 26.13 -24.01 -14.68
N ARG A 74 26.27 -24.84 -15.72
CA ARG A 74 25.20 -25.10 -16.70
C ARG A 74 24.10 -25.99 -16.14
N THR A 75 24.41 -27.02 -15.34
CA THR A 75 23.39 -27.87 -14.68
C THR A 75 22.56 -27.08 -13.66
N ILE A 76 23.18 -26.12 -12.95
CA ILE A 76 22.49 -25.18 -12.05
C ILE A 76 21.59 -24.17 -12.81
N GLY A 77 21.70 -24.13 -14.15
CA GLY A 77 20.81 -23.36 -15.02
C GLY A 77 21.39 -22.06 -15.59
N TYR A 78 22.72 -21.90 -15.61
CA TYR A 78 23.34 -20.73 -16.26
C TYR A 78 23.07 -20.74 -17.78
N ARG A 79 22.31 -19.75 -18.24
CA ARG A 79 21.77 -19.68 -19.62
C ARG A 79 22.73 -19.14 -20.70
N ARG A 80 23.94 -18.75 -20.34
CA ARG A 80 24.92 -18.17 -21.28
C ARG A 80 26.09 -19.12 -21.46
N ASP A 81 26.82 -18.97 -22.57
CA ASP A 81 28.04 -19.73 -22.81
C ASP A 81 29.05 -19.45 -21.68
N ILE A 82 29.50 -20.54 -21.05
CA ILE A 82 30.53 -20.56 -20.02
C ILE A 82 31.46 -21.74 -20.33
N GLY A 83 32.77 -21.50 -20.22
CA GLY A 83 33.78 -22.50 -20.52
C GLY A 83 35.04 -22.29 -19.70
N TYR A 84 36.03 -23.15 -19.91
CA TYR A 84 37.31 -23.09 -19.20
C TYR A 84 38.01 -21.72 -19.33
N GLN A 85 37.77 -21.01 -20.44
CA GLN A 85 38.39 -19.71 -20.73
C GLN A 85 37.97 -18.64 -19.71
N THR A 86 36.70 -18.61 -19.31
CA THR A 86 36.17 -17.66 -18.31
C THR A 86 36.88 -17.76 -16.95
N PHE A 87 37.38 -18.96 -16.60
CA PHE A 87 38.08 -19.22 -15.34
C PHE A 87 39.61 -19.12 -15.44
N LEU A 88 40.20 -19.46 -16.59
CA LEU A 88 41.65 -19.43 -16.81
C LEU A 88 42.16 -18.06 -17.29
N TYR A 89 41.31 -17.29 -17.97
CA TYR A 89 41.59 -15.97 -18.52
C TYR A 89 40.55 -14.99 -17.98
N SER A 90 40.65 -14.66 -16.68
CA SER A 90 39.68 -13.87 -15.91
C SER A 90 39.18 -12.61 -16.63
N ASN A 91 38.05 -12.71 -17.33
CA ASN A 91 37.37 -11.57 -17.92
C ASN A 91 36.40 -11.00 -16.88
N VAL A 92 36.73 -9.84 -16.31
CA VAL A 92 35.95 -9.11 -15.28
C VAL A 92 34.45 -9.10 -15.58
N ALA A 93 34.06 -8.87 -16.84
CA ALA A 93 32.67 -8.80 -17.25
C ALA A 93 31.96 -10.17 -17.22
N GLU A 94 32.67 -11.27 -17.48
CA GLU A 94 32.14 -12.63 -17.35
C GLU A 94 32.15 -13.10 -15.90
N VAL A 95 33.26 -12.89 -15.18
CA VAL A 95 33.42 -13.22 -13.75
C VAL A 95 32.29 -12.59 -12.93
N ARG A 96 32.04 -11.28 -13.11
CA ARG A 96 30.90 -10.58 -12.49
C ARG A 96 29.56 -11.26 -12.78
N ARG A 97 29.30 -11.68 -14.02
CA ARG A 97 28.03 -12.33 -14.41
C ARG A 97 27.86 -13.73 -13.81
N VAL A 98 28.94 -14.51 -13.75
CA VAL A 98 28.94 -15.85 -13.16
C VAL A 98 28.76 -15.77 -11.64
N LEU A 99 29.50 -14.90 -10.96
CA LEU A 99 29.37 -14.70 -9.52
C LEU A 99 27.99 -14.14 -9.14
N MET A 100 27.46 -13.15 -9.87
CA MET A 100 26.12 -12.60 -9.63
C MET A 100 25.02 -13.66 -9.78
N PHE A 101 25.11 -14.53 -10.81
CA PHE A 101 24.18 -15.65 -10.98
C PHE A 101 24.26 -16.68 -9.85
N LEU A 102 25.47 -17.04 -9.42
CA LEU A 102 25.66 -18.00 -8.33
C LEU A 102 25.15 -17.42 -7.00
N ILE A 103 25.41 -16.15 -6.71
CA ILE A 103 24.93 -15.47 -5.50
C ILE A 103 23.40 -15.37 -5.48
N GLU A 104 22.76 -15.10 -6.63
CA GLU A 104 21.30 -15.10 -6.76
C GLU A 104 20.67 -16.49 -6.52
N ARG A 105 21.44 -17.56 -6.69
CA ARG A 105 21.02 -18.96 -6.59
C ARG A 105 21.35 -19.65 -5.28
N LEU A 106 22.16 -19.04 -4.41
CA LEU A 106 22.44 -19.56 -3.08
C LEU A 106 21.14 -19.71 -2.25
N PRO A 107 21.03 -20.74 -1.39
CA PRO A 107 19.97 -20.79 -0.40
C PRO A 107 20.04 -19.53 0.45
N LYS A 108 18.95 -18.74 0.45
CA LYS A 108 18.85 -17.53 1.28
C LYS A 108 18.57 -17.91 2.74
N GLU A 109 19.55 -18.54 3.37
CA GLU A 109 19.53 -18.93 4.77
C GLU A 109 19.72 -17.69 5.65
N SER A 110 18.61 -16.99 5.92
CA SER A 110 18.34 -16.29 7.18
C SER A 110 19.50 -15.53 7.87
N ALA A 111 20.30 -14.77 7.12
CA ALA A 111 21.49 -14.07 7.64
C ALA A 111 21.47 -12.53 7.53
N ASP A 112 20.51 -11.92 6.83
CA ASP A 112 20.40 -10.46 6.68
C ASP A 112 19.34 -9.84 7.62
N LYS A 113 19.64 -9.87 8.92
CA LYS A 113 19.07 -8.93 9.90
C LYS A 113 20.15 -7.99 10.45
N ALA A 114 20.95 -7.41 9.54
CA ALA A 114 21.81 -6.27 9.83
C ALA A 114 21.98 -5.37 8.60
N ALA A 115 21.85 -4.05 8.81
CA ALA A 115 22.17 -2.98 7.87
C ALA A 115 21.41 -2.90 6.52
N GLY A 116 20.37 -2.06 6.50
CA GLY A 116 20.21 -1.08 5.40
C GLY A 116 19.10 -1.32 4.37
N THR A 117 18.20 -0.34 4.27
CA THR A 117 17.35 -0.03 3.11
C THR A 117 16.39 -1.11 2.57
N GLY A 118 15.21 -1.17 3.19
CA GLY A 118 14.05 -0.58 2.49
C GLY A 118 13.25 -1.43 1.51
N GLN A 119 12.74 -2.60 1.94
CA GLN A 119 11.43 -3.06 1.44
C GLN A 119 10.71 -3.87 2.52
N THR A 120 9.50 -3.45 2.87
CA THR A 120 8.60 -4.21 3.76
C THR A 120 8.05 -5.40 2.99
N LEU A 121 8.69 -6.56 3.14
CA LEU A 121 7.96 -7.81 2.99
C LEU A 121 6.90 -7.86 4.09
N ASP A 122 5.72 -8.30 3.68
CA ASP A 122 4.46 -8.07 4.36
C ASP A 122 4.42 -8.85 5.70
N GLU A 123 4.58 -8.15 6.84
CA GLU A 123 4.58 -8.77 8.18
C GLU A 123 3.27 -9.54 8.45
N THR A 124 2.18 -9.09 7.84
CA THR A 124 0.89 -9.78 7.77
C THR A 124 0.98 -11.11 7.04
N SER A 125 1.60 -11.17 5.85
CA SER A 125 1.84 -12.43 5.14
C SER A 125 2.77 -13.39 5.89
N GLU A 126 3.79 -12.91 6.62
CA GLU A 126 4.61 -13.78 7.48
C GLU A 126 3.80 -14.33 8.67
N LEU A 127 2.94 -13.50 9.27
CA LEU A 127 2.04 -13.90 10.34
C LEU A 127 0.98 -14.91 9.85
N GLU A 128 0.37 -14.66 8.68
CA GLU A 128 -0.59 -15.56 8.03
C GLU A 128 0.06 -16.92 7.72
N ASN A 129 1.25 -16.93 7.12
CA ASN A 129 1.99 -18.18 6.87
C ASN A 129 2.30 -18.95 8.16
N ARG A 130 2.67 -18.25 9.26
CA ARG A 130 2.85 -18.87 10.58
C ARG A 130 1.54 -19.39 11.19
N ILE A 131 0.44 -18.66 11.02
CA ILE A 131 -0.89 -19.09 11.50
C ILE A 131 -1.35 -20.33 10.71
N CYS A 132 -1.22 -20.33 9.39
CA CYS A 132 -1.54 -21.46 8.52
C CYS A 132 -0.68 -22.69 8.86
N ALA A 133 0.64 -22.53 9.01
CA ALA A 133 1.52 -23.63 9.42
C ALA A 133 1.17 -24.18 10.82
N SER A 134 0.84 -23.30 11.77
CA SER A 134 0.42 -23.69 13.13
C SER A 134 -0.93 -24.42 13.11
N LEU A 135 -1.92 -23.93 12.36
CA LEU A 135 -3.22 -24.58 12.18
C LEU A 135 -3.08 -25.94 11.50
N GLN A 136 -2.27 -26.03 10.44
CA GLN A 136 -2.02 -27.29 9.74
C GLN A 136 -1.33 -28.32 10.64
N ALA A 137 -0.35 -27.90 11.46
CA ALA A 137 0.27 -28.75 12.47
C ALA A 137 -0.72 -29.19 13.57
N GLN A 138 -1.62 -28.31 14.01
CA GLN A 138 -2.65 -28.63 15.02
C GLN A 138 -3.77 -29.53 14.47
N LEU A 139 -4.14 -29.40 13.19
CA LEU A 139 -5.13 -30.25 12.52
C LEU A 139 -4.58 -31.65 12.20
N GLN A 140 -3.28 -31.77 11.95
CA GLN A 140 -2.59 -33.06 11.77
C GLN A 140 -2.23 -33.74 13.11
N ALA A 141 -2.35 -33.03 14.24
CA ALA A 141 -2.14 -33.62 15.56
C ALA A 141 -3.37 -34.44 16.00
N PRO A 142 -3.20 -35.65 16.57
CA PRO A 142 -4.32 -36.44 17.06
C PRO A 142 -5.06 -35.70 18.16
N TRP A 143 -6.37 -35.46 17.96
CA TRP A 143 -7.17 -34.69 18.92
C TRP A 143 -7.30 -35.45 20.24
N MET A 144 -6.68 -34.90 21.28
CA MET A 144 -6.89 -35.32 22.67
C MET A 144 -7.25 -34.11 23.54
N PRO A 145 -8.24 -34.25 24.45
CA PRO A 145 -8.52 -33.27 25.49
C PRO A 145 -7.28 -32.94 26.32
N GLU A 146 -7.18 -31.72 26.86
CA GLU A 146 -5.97 -31.28 27.58
C GLU A 146 -5.61 -32.15 28.78
N PHE A 147 -6.59 -32.74 29.47
CA PHE A 147 -6.35 -33.66 30.58
C PHE A 147 -5.67 -34.99 30.17
N CYS A 148 -5.65 -35.31 28.87
CA CYS A 148 -4.90 -36.44 28.29
C CYS A 148 -3.54 -36.03 27.70
N ARG A 149 -3.21 -34.73 27.62
CA ARG A 149 -1.92 -34.25 27.13
C ARG A 149 -0.88 -34.34 28.24
N MET A 150 -0.25 -35.49 28.39
CA MET A 150 0.92 -35.62 29.28
C MET A 150 2.06 -34.74 28.77
N THR A 151 2.30 -33.62 29.45
CA THR A 151 3.43 -32.73 29.17
C THR A 151 4.65 -33.16 30.00
N ASP A 152 5.54 -33.94 29.38
CA ASP A 152 6.86 -34.26 29.93
C ASP A 152 7.79 -33.02 29.91
N THR A 153 7.51 -32.06 30.80
CA THR A 153 8.37 -30.90 31.06
C THR A 153 8.52 -30.64 32.56
N ALA A 154 9.05 -31.63 33.28
CA ALA A 154 9.48 -31.47 34.66
C ALA A 154 10.85 -30.77 34.75
N SER A 155 10.88 -29.44 34.58
CA SER A 155 12.04 -28.64 34.99
C SER A 155 11.71 -27.18 35.34
N SER A 156 11.54 -26.93 36.64
CA SER A 156 11.96 -25.73 37.38
C SER A 156 11.95 -24.37 36.64
N SER A 157 10.92 -23.54 36.86
CA SER A 157 10.97 -22.47 37.88
C SER A 157 9.84 -21.43 37.72
N SER A 158 9.59 -20.72 38.82
CA SER A 158 8.66 -19.59 39.00
C SER A 158 7.15 -19.85 38.85
N SER A 159 6.44 -19.41 39.88
CA SER A 159 5.00 -19.51 40.06
C SER A 159 4.20 -18.76 39.00
N SER A 160 3.41 -19.49 38.22
CA SER A 160 2.11 -19.04 37.74
C SER A 160 1.17 -20.22 37.81
N GLN A 161 0.11 -20.14 38.62
CA GLN A 161 -0.96 -21.13 38.54
C GLN A 161 -1.57 -21.02 37.14
N PRO A 162 -1.68 -22.12 36.35
CA PRO A 162 -2.54 -22.08 35.17
C PRO A 162 -3.94 -21.75 35.67
N ALA A 163 -4.55 -20.73 35.08
CA ALA A 163 -5.84 -20.24 35.53
C ALA A 163 -6.85 -21.40 35.55
N GLN A 164 -7.39 -21.72 36.74
CA GLN A 164 -8.51 -22.64 36.86
C GLN A 164 -9.75 -21.99 36.24
N ILE A 165 -9.88 -22.11 34.92
CA ILE A 165 -11.13 -21.87 34.22
C ILE A 165 -12.08 -22.94 34.74
N ALA A 166 -12.99 -22.54 35.63
CA ALA A 166 -14.02 -23.42 36.16
C ALA A 166 -14.77 -24.09 35.00
N PHE A 167 -15.06 -25.39 35.15
CA PHE A 167 -15.73 -26.23 34.15
C PHE A 167 -17.06 -25.62 33.67
N GLN A 168 -17.02 -24.78 32.64
CA GLN A 168 -18.19 -24.54 31.82
C GLN A 168 -18.36 -25.76 30.92
N ARG A 169 -19.52 -26.43 31.02
CA ARG A 169 -19.88 -27.54 30.14
C ARG A 169 -19.74 -27.05 28.70
N PHE A 170 -18.86 -27.67 27.92
CA PHE A 170 -18.77 -27.43 26.48
C PHE A 170 -20.10 -27.79 25.83
N VAL A 171 -20.94 -26.79 25.55
CA VAL A 171 -22.17 -26.97 24.77
C VAL A 171 -21.77 -26.90 23.30
N PRO A 172 -21.91 -27.99 22.52
CA PRO A 172 -21.67 -27.92 21.08
C PRO A 172 -22.70 -26.99 20.43
N ARG A 173 -22.26 -25.79 20.02
CA ARG A 173 -23.02 -24.94 19.11
C ARG A 173 -22.71 -25.39 17.68
N LYS A 174 -23.75 -25.55 16.85
CA LYS A 174 -23.55 -25.64 15.39
C LYS A 174 -22.86 -24.34 14.95
N ILE A 175 -21.71 -24.49 14.30
CA ILE A 175 -21.08 -23.39 13.58
C ILE A 175 -21.98 -23.09 12.38
N ASN A 176 -22.67 -21.96 12.40
CA ASN A 176 -23.29 -21.43 11.19
C ASN A 176 -22.15 -20.88 10.32
N ILE A 177 -21.58 -21.74 9.47
CA ILE A 177 -20.88 -21.29 8.27
C ILE A 177 -21.89 -20.42 7.49
N PRO A 178 -21.53 -19.21 7.03
CA PRO A 178 -22.42 -18.37 6.24
C PRO A 178 -22.75 -19.05 4.90
N PHE A 179 -23.80 -19.88 4.89
CA PHE A 179 -24.21 -20.62 3.70
C PHE A 179 -24.74 -19.63 2.65
N VAL A 180 -24.01 -19.49 1.54
CA VAL A 180 -24.23 -18.45 0.54
C VAL A 180 -25.41 -18.80 -0.37
N THR A 181 -26.62 -18.56 0.13
CA THR A 181 -27.85 -18.55 -0.69
C THR A 181 -28.74 -17.34 -0.38
N GLN A 182 -28.29 -16.16 -0.79
CA GLN A 182 -29.16 -15.00 -1.08
C GLN A 182 -28.47 -14.10 -2.12
N GLY A 183 -29.27 -13.56 -3.05
CA GLY A 183 -28.80 -13.14 -4.39
C GLY A 183 -28.04 -11.82 -4.49
N ASP A 184 -27.90 -11.07 -3.39
CA ASP A 184 -27.42 -9.68 -3.40
C ASP A 184 -26.07 -9.53 -2.68
N ILE A 185 -25.01 -10.10 -3.25
CA ILE A 185 -23.62 -9.88 -2.82
C ILE A 185 -22.80 -9.47 -4.04
N ALA A 186 -22.12 -8.31 -3.96
CA ALA A 186 -21.25 -7.80 -5.01
C ALA A 186 -20.15 -8.81 -5.36
N ALA A 187 -19.80 -8.92 -6.65
CA ALA A 187 -18.86 -9.92 -7.15
C ALA A 187 -17.51 -9.90 -6.43
N GLU A 188 -17.03 -8.71 -6.05
CA GLU A 188 -15.79 -8.47 -5.30
C GLU A 188 -15.78 -9.16 -3.92
N VAL A 189 -16.91 -9.14 -3.20
CA VAL A 189 -17.04 -9.82 -1.89
C VAL A 189 -17.03 -11.33 -2.07
N LYS A 190 -17.64 -11.83 -3.16
CA LYS A 190 -17.61 -13.26 -3.51
C LYS A 190 -16.19 -13.72 -3.90
N GLU A 191 -15.45 -12.88 -4.62
CA GLU A 191 -14.04 -13.10 -4.99
C GLU A 191 -13.11 -13.04 -3.78
N PHE A 192 -13.36 -12.12 -2.84
CA PHE A 192 -12.65 -12.02 -1.56
C PHE A 192 -12.79 -13.29 -0.73
N TRP A 193 -14.03 -13.74 -0.47
CA TRP A 193 -14.26 -14.99 0.27
C TRP A 193 -13.72 -16.22 -0.48
N SER A 194 -13.79 -16.26 -1.81
CA SER A 194 -13.21 -17.35 -2.62
C SER A 194 -11.68 -17.38 -2.65
N ARG A 195 -11.00 -16.27 -2.29
CA ARG A 195 -9.53 -16.21 -2.16
C ARG A 195 -9.04 -16.50 -0.75
N GLN A 196 -9.82 -16.14 0.27
CA GLN A 196 -9.47 -16.34 1.68
C GLN A 196 -10.12 -17.59 2.31
N SER A 197 -11.06 -18.25 1.63
CA SER A 197 -11.54 -19.56 2.07
C SER A 197 -10.40 -20.58 1.99
N LEU A 198 -10.00 -21.07 3.16
CA LEU A 198 -9.19 -22.28 3.29
C LEU A 198 -9.93 -23.44 2.60
N ASN A 199 -9.58 -23.73 1.34
CA ASN A 199 -10.07 -24.86 0.55
C ASN A 199 -9.57 -26.23 1.08
N THR A 200 -9.31 -26.32 2.38
CA THR A 200 -8.79 -27.49 3.10
C THR A 200 -9.90 -28.20 3.90
N LEU A 201 -11.13 -27.71 3.85
CA LEU A 201 -12.28 -28.24 4.59
C LEU A 201 -13.39 -28.62 3.59
N ASP A 202 -13.30 -29.84 3.10
CA ASP A 202 -14.38 -30.49 2.33
C ASP A 202 -15.57 -30.75 3.27
N GLU A 203 -16.81 -30.46 2.88
CA GLU A 203 -17.97 -30.52 3.80
C GLU A 203 -18.20 -31.94 4.34
N ASP A 204 -17.87 -32.96 3.55
CA ASP A 204 -17.94 -34.38 3.92
C ASP A 204 -16.89 -34.81 4.98
N SER A 205 -15.94 -33.94 5.33
CA SER A 205 -14.92 -34.22 6.37
C SER A 205 -15.49 -34.22 7.80
N PHE A 206 -16.65 -33.58 8.01
CA PHE A 206 -17.20 -33.33 9.35
C PHE A 206 -18.11 -34.44 9.84
N ILE A 207 -17.52 -35.59 10.20
CA ILE A 207 -18.22 -36.59 11.02
C ILE A 207 -18.51 -35.97 12.39
N PRO A 208 -19.79 -35.87 12.85
CA PRO A 208 -20.09 -35.41 14.19
C PRO A 208 -19.41 -36.32 15.21
N SER A 209 -18.69 -35.74 16.17
CA SER A 209 -18.03 -36.55 17.20
C SER A 209 -19.05 -37.42 17.93
N VAL A 210 -18.65 -38.64 18.32
CA VAL A 210 -19.52 -39.59 19.05
C VAL A 210 -20.12 -38.94 20.32
N ILE A 211 -19.39 -37.98 20.90
CA ILE A 211 -19.85 -37.14 22.01
C ILE A 211 -21.05 -36.28 21.60
N ALA A 212 -21.00 -35.58 20.46
CA ALA A 212 -22.11 -34.75 19.97
C ALA A 212 -23.36 -35.58 19.61
N ALA A 213 -23.17 -36.79 19.08
CA ALA A 213 -24.27 -37.73 18.83
C ALA A 213 -24.92 -38.22 20.15
N ASN A 214 -24.09 -38.60 21.14
CA ASN A 214 -24.57 -39.05 22.45
C ASN A 214 -25.25 -37.93 23.26
N ASP A 215 -24.73 -36.70 23.24
CA ASP A 215 -25.32 -35.56 23.96
C ASP A 215 -26.68 -35.14 23.36
N GLY A 216 -26.88 -35.38 22.06
CA GLY A 216 -28.18 -35.27 21.39
C GLY A 216 -29.19 -36.32 21.88
N ALA A 217 -28.77 -37.59 21.94
CA ALA A 217 -29.61 -38.69 22.43
C ALA A 217 -29.96 -38.57 23.93
N LEU A 218 -29.07 -38.01 24.75
CA LEU A 218 -29.34 -37.71 26.15
C LEU A 218 -30.40 -36.61 26.33
N LYS A 219 -30.50 -35.65 25.39
CA LYS A 219 -31.52 -34.59 25.42
C LYS A 219 -32.90 -35.03 24.94
N THR A 220 -33.03 -36.07 24.11
CA THR A 220 -34.35 -36.59 23.71
C THR A 220 -35.05 -37.39 24.80
N ASN A 221 -34.29 -37.95 25.75
CA ASN A 221 -34.84 -38.77 26.85
C ASN A 221 -35.09 -37.99 28.16
N ALA A 222 -34.63 -36.75 28.27
CA ALA A 222 -34.83 -35.91 29.46
C ALA A 222 -36.14 -35.10 29.39
N GLY A 223 -37.28 -35.79 29.41
CA GLY A 223 -38.58 -35.15 29.58
C GLY A 223 -38.74 -34.52 30.97
N SER A 224 -39.27 -33.29 31.02
CA SER A 224 -39.79 -32.62 32.23
C SER A 224 -38.88 -32.57 33.47
N SER A 225 -37.97 -31.59 33.53
CA SER A 225 -37.77 -30.84 34.78
C SER A 225 -37.18 -29.46 34.51
N SER A 226 -37.75 -28.45 35.18
CA SER A 226 -37.23 -27.09 35.19
C SER A 226 -35.98 -27.01 36.07
N GLY A 227 -34.93 -26.37 35.56
CA GLY A 227 -33.70 -26.06 36.29
C GLY A 227 -33.13 -24.76 35.74
N ALA A 228 -32.96 -23.77 36.61
CA ALA A 228 -32.73 -22.38 36.22
C ALA A 228 -31.38 -22.13 35.52
N ILE A 229 -31.21 -20.89 35.01
CA ILE A 229 -30.05 -20.35 34.27
C ILE A 229 -30.13 -20.57 32.74
N ASP A 230 -31.08 -19.89 32.07
CA ASP A 230 -30.96 -19.41 30.67
C ASP A 230 -31.97 -18.28 30.38
N GLU A 231 -32.09 -17.28 31.29
CA GLU A 231 -33.06 -16.16 31.19
C GLU A 231 -32.41 -14.84 30.71
N VAL A 232 -31.34 -14.95 29.93
CA VAL A 232 -30.77 -13.83 29.16
C VAL A 232 -30.54 -14.35 27.73
N ASP A 233 -30.90 -13.55 26.72
CA ASP A 233 -30.82 -13.85 25.28
C ASP A 233 -31.82 -14.86 24.68
N ARG A 234 -33.12 -14.53 24.76
CA ARG A 234 -34.09 -14.91 23.71
C ARG A 234 -34.95 -13.75 23.21
N ILE A 235 -34.41 -13.01 22.25
CA ILE A 235 -35.25 -12.27 21.29
C ILE A 235 -36.03 -13.31 20.47
N LYS A 236 -37.32 -13.47 20.79
CA LYS A 236 -38.23 -14.39 20.10
C LYS A 236 -38.64 -13.83 18.74
N VAL A 237 -37.97 -14.25 17.66
CA VAL A 237 -38.58 -14.23 16.32
C VAL A 237 -39.16 -15.61 16.04
N SER A 238 -40.43 -15.81 16.41
CA SER A 238 -41.16 -17.03 16.05
C SER A 238 -41.46 -17.03 14.55
N SER A 239 -41.00 -18.04 13.81
CA SER A 239 -41.47 -18.26 12.43
C SER A 239 -43.01 -18.38 12.41
N PRO A 240 -43.71 -17.74 11.45
CA PRO A 240 -45.17 -17.90 11.32
C PRO A 240 -45.62 -19.35 11.11
N VAL A 241 -44.75 -20.19 10.53
CA VAL A 241 -45.00 -21.62 10.26
C VAL A 241 -45.24 -22.41 11.56
N ASP A 242 -44.47 -22.10 12.61
CA ASP A 242 -44.57 -22.73 13.95
C ASP A 242 -45.88 -22.42 14.69
N ARG A 243 -46.59 -21.34 14.31
CA ARG A 243 -47.90 -21.00 14.88
C ARG A 243 -49.01 -21.78 14.17
N LEU A 244 -48.93 -21.90 12.85
CA LEU A 244 -49.87 -22.69 12.04
C LEU A 244 -49.80 -24.17 12.41
N GLN A 245 -48.60 -24.75 12.51
CA GLN A 245 -48.43 -26.16 12.83
C GLN A 245 -48.96 -26.52 14.23
N ARG A 246 -48.76 -25.64 15.23
CA ARG A 246 -49.38 -25.80 16.56
C ARG A 246 -50.90 -25.69 16.54
N PHE A 247 -51.47 -24.85 15.67
CA PHE A 247 -52.92 -24.67 15.57
C PHE A 247 -53.60 -25.95 15.04
N TYR A 248 -53.05 -26.57 13.99
CA TYR A 248 -53.56 -27.84 13.48
C TYR A 248 -53.38 -29.00 14.47
N SER A 249 -52.21 -29.14 15.11
CA SER A 249 -51.99 -30.21 16.11
C SER A 249 -52.83 -30.06 17.39
N SER A 250 -53.34 -28.87 17.69
CA SER A 250 -54.21 -28.64 18.87
C SER A 250 -55.66 -29.06 18.64
N SER A 251 -56.09 -29.25 17.38
CA SER A 251 -57.50 -29.51 17.06
C SER A 251 -57.88 -30.99 17.03
N GLU A 252 -56.92 -31.93 17.10
CA GLU A 252 -57.16 -33.38 16.96
C GLU A 252 -57.23 -34.15 18.30
N ARG A 253 -57.16 -33.48 19.46
CA ARG A 253 -57.19 -34.16 20.77
C ARG A 253 -58.14 -33.52 21.79
N LYS A 254 -59.45 -33.61 21.51
CA LYS A 254 -60.52 -33.50 22.52
C LYS A 254 -61.67 -34.48 22.22
N SER A 255 -61.50 -35.73 22.64
CA SER A 255 -62.60 -36.69 22.83
C SER A 255 -62.16 -37.83 23.77
N ALA A 256 -63.07 -38.22 24.69
CA ALA A 256 -62.93 -39.24 25.74
C ALA A 256 -61.84 -38.95 26.82
N THR A 257 -61.97 -39.35 28.10
CA THR A 257 -62.91 -40.31 28.74
C THR A 257 -63.31 -39.84 30.15
N ALA A 258 -64.40 -40.42 30.69
CA ALA A 258 -64.93 -40.22 32.05
C ALA A 258 -64.12 -40.99 33.14
N PRO A 259 -64.46 -40.89 34.45
CA PRO A 259 -63.57 -41.21 35.57
C PRO A 259 -63.78 -42.59 36.23
N GLU A 260 -62.76 -43.02 36.98
CA GLU A 260 -62.72 -44.02 38.08
C GLU A 260 -61.24 -44.08 38.56
N GLY A 261 -60.83 -44.35 39.81
CA GLY A 261 -61.50 -44.54 41.10
C GLY A 261 -60.47 -45.04 42.14
N ASN A 262 -60.76 -44.88 43.45
CA ASN A 262 -60.07 -45.54 44.60
C ASN A 262 -58.61 -45.15 44.95
N SER A 263 -58.15 -45.18 46.22
CA SER A 263 -58.82 -45.54 47.50
C SER A 263 -58.01 -45.12 48.77
N ASN A 264 -58.65 -45.28 49.95
CA ASN A 264 -58.11 -45.35 51.33
C ASN A 264 -57.81 -44.00 52.04
N ALA A 265 -57.99 -43.82 53.36
CA ALA A 265 -58.69 -44.55 54.45
C ALA A 265 -58.57 -43.72 55.78
N VAL A 266 -59.30 -43.90 56.90
CA VAL A 266 -60.60 -44.51 57.31
C VAL A 266 -60.84 -44.08 58.79
N GLU A 267 -62.08 -43.73 59.20
CA GLU A 267 -62.73 -44.08 60.51
C GLU A 267 -64.13 -43.41 60.60
N GLN A 268 -65.23 -44.17 60.54
CA GLN A 268 -66.08 -44.65 61.66
C GLN A 268 -66.81 -43.53 62.44
N THR A 269 -68.14 -43.54 62.63
CA THR A 269 -68.91 -44.54 63.43
C THR A 269 -70.41 -44.62 63.02
N GLN A 270 -71.13 -45.61 63.56
CA GLN A 270 -72.55 -46.01 63.38
C GLN A 270 -73.59 -44.90 63.73
N GLU A 271 -74.90 -44.96 63.45
CA GLU A 271 -75.89 -46.07 63.55
C GLU A 271 -77.06 -45.99 62.53
N ALA A 272 -77.81 -47.10 62.42
CA ALA A 272 -79.11 -47.28 61.73
C ALA A 272 -80.13 -47.85 62.77
N PRO A 273 -81.42 -48.15 62.48
CA PRO A 273 -82.19 -48.11 61.23
C PRO A 273 -83.57 -47.39 61.39
N THR A 274 -84.52 -47.46 60.44
CA THR A 274 -85.60 -48.49 60.43
C THR A 274 -86.42 -48.40 59.14
N ILE A 275 -86.83 -49.55 58.60
CA ILE A 275 -87.58 -49.72 57.34
C ILE A 275 -89.07 -49.92 57.65
N VAL A 276 -89.98 -49.29 56.88
CA VAL A 276 -91.30 -49.88 56.55
C VAL A 276 -91.65 -49.58 55.09
N VAL A 277 -92.05 -50.61 54.36
CA VAL A 277 -92.55 -50.56 52.98
C VAL A 277 -94.06 -50.79 53.01
N GLU A 278 -94.86 -49.96 52.34
CA GLU A 278 -96.22 -50.34 51.90
C GLU A 278 -96.65 -49.50 50.67
N THR A 279 -96.58 -50.08 49.47
CA THR A 279 -97.68 -50.68 48.68
C THR A 279 -98.45 -49.74 47.75
N VAL A 280 -98.22 -50.00 46.45
CA VAL A 280 -98.93 -49.58 45.24
C VAL A 280 -100.46 -49.40 45.39
N LYS A 281 -100.99 -48.32 44.79
CA LYS A 281 -102.28 -48.33 44.06
C LYS A 281 -102.31 -47.29 42.92
N PRO A 282 -103.08 -47.52 41.85
CA PRO A 282 -102.77 -46.99 40.51
C PRO A 282 -103.48 -45.67 40.17
N GLY A 283 -102.87 -44.86 39.28
CA GLY A 283 -103.50 -43.63 38.78
C GLY A 283 -102.62 -42.68 37.94
N LYS A 284 -101.33 -42.96 37.76
CA LYS A 284 -100.38 -42.32 36.83
C LYS A 284 -99.49 -43.39 36.21
N THR A 285 -98.77 -43.10 35.13
CA THR A 285 -97.79 -44.08 34.61
C THR A 285 -96.60 -44.22 35.57
N PRO A 286 -95.96 -45.39 35.68
CA PRO A 286 -94.79 -45.57 36.54
C PRO A 286 -93.58 -44.72 36.11
N LEU A 287 -93.61 -44.15 34.90
CA LEU A 287 -92.62 -43.20 34.43
C LEU A 287 -92.79 -41.82 35.09
N GLU A 288 -94.02 -41.33 35.18
CA GLU A 288 -94.33 -40.00 35.73
C GLU A 288 -94.05 -39.90 37.24
N THR A 289 -94.35 -40.96 38.01
CA THR A 289 -94.03 -40.97 39.45
C THR A 289 -92.52 -41.00 39.71
N LEU A 290 -91.77 -41.76 38.91
CA LEU A 290 -90.31 -41.74 38.97
C LEU A 290 -89.73 -40.41 38.48
N GLN A 291 -90.39 -39.72 37.55
CA GLN A 291 -90.00 -38.38 37.11
C GLN A 291 -90.19 -37.36 38.24
N GLU A 292 -91.34 -37.37 38.92
CA GLU A 292 -91.64 -36.53 40.10
C GLU A 292 -90.65 -36.80 41.25
N GLU A 293 -90.33 -38.06 41.54
CA GLU A 293 -89.30 -38.44 42.54
C GLU A 293 -87.88 -38.00 42.13
N ILE A 294 -87.51 -38.14 40.85
CA ILE A 294 -86.21 -37.69 40.33
C ILE A 294 -86.08 -36.17 40.43
N ASP A 295 -87.12 -35.42 40.08
CA ASP A 295 -87.10 -33.95 40.15
C ASP A 295 -87.09 -33.45 41.60
N GLN A 296 -87.74 -34.16 42.53
CA GLN A 296 -87.65 -33.86 43.96
C GLN A 296 -86.26 -34.16 44.54
N ILE A 297 -85.65 -35.32 44.21
CA ILE A 297 -84.27 -35.63 44.61
C ILE A 297 -83.28 -34.64 43.98
N ARG A 298 -83.51 -34.17 42.75
CA ARG A 298 -82.70 -33.11 42.13
C ARG A 298 -82.78 -31.81 42.92
N ALA A 299 -83.96 -31.39 43.36
CA ALA A 299 -84.14 -30.19 44.17
C ALA A 299 -83.49 -30.32 45.55
N GLU A 300 -83.52 -31.50 46.18
CA GLU A 300 -82.82 -31.78 47.45
C GLU A 300 -81.29 -31.80 47.27
N ILE A 301 -80.79 -32.32 46.14
CA ILE A 301 -79.37 -32.23 45.78
C ILE A 301 -78.97 -30.76 45.51
N GLU A 302 -79.79 -29.98 44.82
CA GLU A 302 -79.51 -28.56 44.55
C GLU A 302 -79.47 -27.75 45.85
N ALA A 303 -80.44 -27.96 46.76
CA ALA A 303 -80.46 -27.31 48.08
C ALA A 303 -79.26 -27.70 48.97
N THR A 304 -78.87 -28.98 48.99
CA THR A 304 -77.71 -29.43 49.77
C THR A 304 -76.38 -29.01 49.16
N VAL A 305 -76.31 -28.84 47.82
CA VAL A 305 -75.18 -28.19 47.14
C VAL A 305 -75.10 -26.71 47.51
N ASP A 306 -76.22 -25.98 47.50
CA ASP A 306 -76.26 -24.58 47.90
C ASP A 306 -75.83 -24.38 49.37
N GLU A 307 -76.34 -25.19 50.31
CA GLU A 307 -75.86 -25.21 51.70
C GLU A 307 -74.36 -25.54 51.78
N GLY A 308 -73.90 -26.52 51.00
CA GLY A 308 -72.49 -26.89 50.90
C GLY A 308 -71.61 -25.73 50.42
N THR A 309 -72.02 -24.99 49.39
CA THR A 309 -71.29 -23.80 48.92
C THR A 309 -71.33 -22.64 49.92
N GLY A 310 -72.43 -22.49 50.67
CA GLY A 310 -72.54 -21.52 51.77
C GLY A 310 -71.56 -21.83 52.90
N LEU A 311 -71.49 -23.08 53.35
CA LEU A 311 -70.54 -23.54 54.37
C LEU A 311 -69.08 -23.46 53.88
N GLU A 312 -68.83 -23.75 52.60
CA GLU A 312 -67.51 -23.57 51.97
C GLU A 312 -67.08 -22.09 52.01
N ALA A 313 -67.99 -21.16 51.70
CA ALA A 313 -67.74 -19.73 51.76
C ALA A 313 -67.45 -19.24 53.19
N GLU A 314 -68.19 -19.71 54.20
CA GLU A 314 -67.88 -19.41 55.61
C GLU A 314 -66.55 -20.02 56.06
N ARG A 315 -66.22 -21.26 55.64
CA ARG A 315 -64.91 -21.86 55.92
C ARG A 315 -63.77 -21.05 55.32
N MET A 316 -63.95 -20.50 54.11
CA MET A 316 -62.98 -19.62 53.47
C MET A 316 -62.78 -18.30 54.25
N LYS A 317 -63.86 -17.66 54.73
CA LYS A 317 -63.76 -16.45 55.59
C LYS A 317 -63.03 -16.74 56.90
N VAL A 318 -63.30 -17.88 57.54
CA VAL A 318 -62.61 -18.29 58.78
C VAL A 318 -61.13 -18.58 58.52
N ALA A 319 -60.79 -19.21 57.39
CA ALA A 319 -59.40 -19.42 56.99
C ALA A 319 -58.65 -18.11 56.75
N GLU A 320 -59.28 -17.13 56.09
CA GLU A 320 -58.73 -15.79 55.88
C GLU A 320 -58.47 -15.06 57.20
N LEU A 321 -59.43 -15.09 58.13
CA LEU A 321 -59.28 -14.53 59.49
C LEU A 321 -58.13 -15.20 60.27
N CYS A 322 -57.97 -16.51 60.14
CA CYS A 322 -56.85 -17.24 60.77
C CYS A 322 -55.50 -16.81 60.20
N GLU A 323 -55.39 -16.58 58.89
CA GLU A 323 -54.17 -16.07 58.26
C GLU A 323 -53.86 -14.63 58.70
N ILE A 324 -54.87 -13.74 58.74
CA ILE A 324 -54.70 -12.37 59.25
C ILE A 324 -54.11 -12.41 60.67
N GLN A 325 -54.72 -13.17 61.60
CA GLN A 325 -54.23 -13.29 62.97
C GLN A 325 -52.82 -13.90 63.07
N ARG A 326 -52.48 -14.87 62.20
CA ARG A 326 -51.11 -15.41 62.11
C ARG A 326 -50.09 -14.33 61.72
N THR A 327 -50.42 -13.46 60.75
CA THR A 327 -49.52 -12.36 60.37
C THR A 327 -49.37 -11.32 61.48
N GLU A 328 -50.43 -11.02 62.23
CA GLU A 328 -50.40 -10.09 63.37
C GLU A 328 -49.55 -10.63 64.53
N LEU A 329 -49.71 -11.91 64.89
CA LEU A 329 -48.85 -12.57 65.88
C LEU A 329 -47.38 -12.61 65.44
N GLY A 330 -47.11 -12.71 64.14
CA GLY A 330 -45.77 -12.55 63.56
C GLY A 330 -45.19 -11.15 63.84
N LYS A 331 -45.92 -10.10 63.47
CA LYS A 331 -45.54 -8.69 63.71
C LYS A 331 -45.28 -8.42 65.20
N LEU A 332 -46.18 -8.83 66.08
CA LEU A 332 -46.06 -8.65 67.53
C LEU A 332 -44.86 -9.39 68.12
N ARG A 333 -44.53 -10.59 67.60
CA ARG A 333 -43.32 -11.34 68.01
C ARG A 333 -42.05 -10.58 67.62
N ASP A 334 -42.00 -9.98 66.44
CA ASP A 334 -40.82 -9.22 66.00
C ASP A 334 -40.70 -7.87 66.71
N GLU A 335 -41.81 -7.18 66.97
CA GLU A 335 -41.83 -6.03 67.87
C GLU A 335 -41.29 -6.37 69.27
N LYS A 336 -41.69 -7.53 69.83
CA LYS A 336 -41.18 -7.98 71.14
C LYS A 336 -39.66 -8.17 71.10
N LYS A 337 -39.11 -8.83 70.07
CA LYS A 337 -37.65 -8.98 69.91
C LYS A 337 -36.94 -7.63 69.82
N ILE A 338 -37.52 -6.65 69.13
CA ILE A 338 -36.97 -5.29 69.04
C ILE A 338 -37.00 -4.64 70.43
N LYS A 339 -38.15 -4.64 71.12
CA LYS A 339 -38.33 -4.05 72.46
C LYS A 339 -37.38 -4.68 73.49
N GLU A 340 -37.17 -6.00 73.46
CA GLU A 340 -36.18 -6.70 74.30
C GLU A 340 -34.75 -6.24 74.01
N ARG A 341 -34.34 -6.15 72.74
CA ARG A 341 -33.01 -5.65 72.35
C ARG A 341 -32.81 -4.18 72.73
N THR A 342 -33.84 -3.35 72.57
CA THR A 342 -33.81 -1.93 72.97
C THR A 342 -33.72 -1.80 74.50
N HIS A 343 -34.40 -2.66 75.27
CA HIS A 343 -34.28 -2.67 76.73
C HIS A 343 -32.85 -3.02 77.19
N ILE A 344 -32.23 -4.04 76.60
CA ILE A 344 -30.81 -4.41 76.86
C ILE A 344 -29.87 -3.23 76.51
N LEU A 345 -30.15 -2.49 75.44
CA LEU A 345 -29.34 -1.33 75.05
C LEU A 345 -29.51 -0.13 76.00
N LEU A 346 -30.73 0.06 76.55
CA LEU A 346 -31.08 1.15 77.45
C LEU A 346 -30.71 0.90 78.92
N GLN A 347 -30.33 -0.33 79.29
CA GLN A 347 -29.97 -0.67 80.67
C GLN A 347 -28.70 0.08 81.15
N ASP A 348 -27.74 0.31 80.24
CA ASP A 348 -26.49 1.06 80.50
C ASP A 348 -26.16 2.05 79.36
N PRO A 349 -26.89 3.18 79.24
CA PRO A 349 -26.82 4.04 78.06
C PRO A 349 -25.44 4.68 77.85
N GLU A 350 -24.80 5.18 78.92
CA GLU A 350 -23.48 5.82 78.82
C GLU A 350 -22.37 4.86 78.40
N VAL A 351 -22.40 3.63 78.94
CA VAL A 351 -21.41 2.59 78.62
C VAL A 351 -21.59 2.11 77.19
N ASN A 352 -22.83 1.94 76.74
CA ASN A 352 -23.14 1.51 75.38
C ASN A 352 -22.82 2.60 74.34
N VAL A 353 -23.06 3.88 74.63
CA VAL A 353 -22.61 5.00 73.77
C VAL A 353 -21.09 5.05 73.66
N LYS A 354 -20.34 4.91 74.77
CA LYS A 354 -18.86 4.87 74.74
C LYS A 354 -18.33 3.68 73.92
N LYS A 355 -18.95 2.50 74.05
CA LYS A 355 -18.62 1.32 73.22
C LYS A 355 -18.89 1.57 71.73
N LEU A 356 -20.04 2.15 71.38
CA LEU A 356 -20.38 2.48 70.00
C LEU A 356 -19.44 3.54 69.41
N GLN A 357 -19.09 4.59 70.16
CA GLN A 357 -18.10 5.59 69.75
C GLN A 357 -16.73 4.96 69.49
N SER A 358 -16.28 4.04 70.36
CA SER A 358 -15.04 3.28 70.15
C SER A 358 -15.09 2.40 68.89
N ILE A 359 -16.21 1.71 68.64
CA ILE A 359 -16.41 0.90 67.42
C ILE A 359 -16.42 1.78 66.16
N ILE A 360 -17.03 2.97 66.22
CA ILE A 360 -17.04 3.95 65.11
C ILE A 360 -15.63 4.49 64.86
N ALA A 361 -14.87 4.85 65.91
CA ALA A 361 -13.49 5.31 65.78
C ALA A 361 -12.59 4.21 65.18
N ALA A 362 -12.67 2.98 65.71
CA ALA A 362 -11.96 1.82 65.17
C ALA A 362 -12.44 1.42 63.76
N GLY A 363 -13.67 1.76 63.38
CA GLY A 363 -14.19 1.65 62.02
C GLY A 363 -13.58 2.69 61.08
N GLY A 364 -13.52 3.95 61.52
CA GLY A 364 -12.90 5.06 60.78
C GLY A 364 -11.39 4.86 60.58
N GLU A 365 -10.67 4.39 61.60
CA GLU A 365 -9.25 4.02 61.46
C GLU A 365 -9.03 2.88 60.46
N ARG A 366 -9.89 1.85 60.49
CA ARG A 366 -9.83 0.74 59.52
C ARG A 366 -10.14 1.22 58.10
N MET A 367 -11.15 2.07 57.94
CA MET A 367 -11.50 2.68 56.65
C MET A 367 -10.33 3.51 56.12
N LYS A 368 -9.70 4.35 56.97
CA LYS A 368 -8.55 5.15 56.56
C LYS A 368 -7.35 4.29 56.18
N LYS A 369 -7.01 3.27 56.97
CA LYS A 369 -5.94 2.31 56.63
C LYS A 369 -6.22 1.58 55.31
N LEU A 370 -7.49 1.24 55.02
CA LEU A 370 -7.88 0.60 53.77
C LEU A 370 -7.82 1.58 52.58
N GLN A 371 -8.18 2.85 52.78
CA GLN A 371 -8.03 3.92 51.81
C GLN A 371 -6.55 4.20 51.50
N ASP A 372 -5.70 4.30 52.54
CA ASP A 372 -4.26 4.50 52.39
C ASP A 372 -3.61 3.32 51.62
N GLN A 373 -4.04 2.07 51.89
CA GLN A 373 -3.62 0.88 51.14
C GLN A 373 -4.12 0.89 49.69
N TRP A 374 -5.37 1.28 49.46
CA TRP A 374 -5.96 1.40 48.12
C TRP A 374 -5.24 2.46 47.29
N ASP A 375 -5.04 3.66 47.82
CA ASP A 375 -4.38 4.76 47.11
C ASP A 375 -2.89 4.46 46.88
N ALA A 376 -2.21 3.77 47.81
CA ALA A 376 -0.83 3.31 47.63
C ALA A 376 -0.65 2.35 46.44
N HIS A 377 -1.68 1.57 46.08
CA HIS A 377 -1.66 0.71 44.89
C HIS A 377 -2.27 1.39 43.65
N ARG A 378 -3.32 2.18 43.82
CA ARG A 378 -4.04 2.85 42.72
C ARG A 378 -3.20 3.93 42.06
N ILE A 379 -2.57 4.81 42.84
CA ILE A 379 -1.79 5.95 42.31
C ILE A 379 -0.64 5.50 41.39
N PRO A 380 0.21 4.51 41.74
CA PRO A 380 1.24 4.04 40.82
C PRO A 380 0.66 3.35 39.57
N LEU A 381 -0.43 2.60 39.69
CA LEU A 381 -1.10 1.97 38.53
C LEU A 381 -1.71 3.00 37.57
N GLU A 382 -2.37 4.04 38.08
CA GLU A 382 -2.89 5.14 37.26
C GLU A 382 -1.74 5.90 36.56
N LYS A 383 -0.63 6.15 37.27
CA LYS A 383 0.57 6.77 36.70
C LYS A 383 1.24 5.90 35.64
N GLU A 384 1.25 4.58 35.82
CA GLU A 384 1.79 3.63 34.83
C GLU A 384 0.90 3.56 33.59
N LEU A 385 -0.42 3.51 33.75
CA LEU A 385 -1.39 3.60 32.65
C LEU A 385 -1.25 4.89 31.84
N GLU A 386 -1.10 6.04 32.49
CA GLU A 386 -0.90 7.30 31.81
C GLU A 386 0.46 7.35 31.10
N GLY A 387 1.50 6.75 31.71
CA GLY A 387 2.79 6.51 31.05
C GLY A 387 2.70 5.62 29.80
N TYR A 388 1.86 4.58 29.81
CA TYR A 388 1.60 3.76 28.62
C TYR A 388 0.79 4.51 27.56
N ARG A 389 -0.21 5.30 27.94
CA ARG A 389 -0.98 6.15 27.02
C ARG A 389 -0.10 7.17 26.31
N GLN A 390 0.77 7.87 27.05
CA GLN A 390 1.72 8.81 26.44
C GLN A 390 2.67 8.08 25.49
N LYS A 391 3.29 6.95 25.91
CA LYS A 391 4.15 6.14 25.03
C LYS A 391 3.42 5.65 23.78
N HIS A 392 2.13 5.33 23.87
CA HIS A 392 1.32 4.92 22.72
C HIS A 392 1.05 6.11 21.79
N SER A 393 0.69 7.28 22.34
CA SER A 393 0.52 8.52 21.58
C SER A 393 1.80 8.93 20.85
N ASP A 394 2.94 8.91 21.54
CA ASP A 394 4.26 9.22 20.96
C ASP A 394 4.64 8.23 19.84
N LYS A 395 4.34 6.95 20.02
CA LYS A 395 4.55 5.91 18.98
C LYS A 395 3.65 6.14 17.78
N LEU A 396 2.37 6.45 17.99
CA LEU A 396 1.41 6.71 16.92
C LEU A 396 1.81 7.95 16.11
N SER A 397 2.22 9.03 16.80
CA SER A 397 2.73 10.24 16.14
C SER A 397 3.99 9.98 15.31
N LYS A 398 4.95 9.20 15.84
CA LYS A 398 6.14 8.79 15.07
C LYS A 398 5.80 7.90 13.89
N SER A 399 4.85 6.97 14.05
CA SER A 399 4.36 6.12 12.96
C SER A 399 3.74 6.97 11.85
N GLN A 400 2.89 7.95 12.19
CA GLN A 400 2.30 8.86 11.22
C GLN A 400 3.37 9.68 10.49
N GLN A 401 4.35 10.23 11.20
CA GLN A 401 5.47 10.97 10.57
C GLN A 401 6.27 10.09 9.58
N ILE A 402 6.42 8.79 9.85
CA ILE A 402 7.07 7.85 8.92
C ILE A 402 6.18 7.60 7.70
N VAL A 403 4.87 7.42 7.88
CA VAL A 403 3.91 7.27 6.77
C VAL A 403 3.91 8.53 5.88
N ASP A 404 3.82 9.72 6.47
CA ASP A 404 3.86 11.00 5.74
C ASP A 404 5.18 11.16 4.94
N GLN A 405 6.31 10.71 5.49
CA GLN A 405 7.60 10.69 4.78
C GLN A 405 7.63 9.67 3.64
N ILE A 406 7.06 8.48 3.84
CA ILE A 406 6.93 7.46 2.79
C ILE A 406 6.09 8.01 1.62
N ASP A 407 4.94 8.63 1.90
CA ASP A 407 4.09 9.17 0.83
C ASP A 407 4.71 10.40 0.15
N ALA A 408 5.42 11.26 0.90
CA ALA A 408 6.22 12.34 0.32
C ALA A 408 7.37 11.82 -0.58
N THR A 409 8.00 10.68 -0.27
CA THR A 409 9.02 10.08 -1.14
C THR A 409 8.40 9.37 -2.34
N ARG A 410 7.27 8.67 -2.19
CA ARG A 410 6.50 8.08 -3.31
C ARG A 410 6.11 9.14 -4.35
N ASN A 411 5.57 10.26 -3.91
CA ASN A 411 5.19 11.37 -4.79
C ASN A 411 6.38 11.93 -5.57
N LYS A 412 7.54 12.12 -4.91
CA LYS A 412 8.79 12.54 -5.58
C LYS A 412 9.30 11.50 -6.58
N CYS A 413 9.23 10.21 -6.26
CA CYS A 413 9.59 9.14 -7.18
C CYS A 413 8.68 9.14 -8.43
N GLN A 414 7.39 9.42 -8.26
CA GLN A 414 6.45 9.54 -9.38
C GLN A 414 6.73 10.77 -10.25
N GLU A 415 7.02 11.93 -9.64
CA GLU A 415 7.44 13.15 -10.34
C GLU A 415 8.71 12.91 -11.17
N VAL A 416 9.76 12.35 -10.57
CA VAL A 416 11.01 11.99 -11.26
C VAL A 416 10.80 10.96 -12.37
N MET A 417 9.85 10.02 -12.20
CA MET A 417 9.51 9.04 -13.23
C MET A 417 8.84 9.69 -14.45
N ILE A 418 7.91 10.62 -14.23
CA ILE A 418 7.26 11.40 -15.29
C ILE A 418 8.30 12.28 -16.01
N ASP A 419 9.20 12.92 -15.27
CA ASP A 419 10.30 13.70 -15.83
C ASP A 419 11.23 12.81 -16.68
N LEU A 420 11.62 11.63 -16.20
CA LEU A 420 12.43 10.68 -16.98
C LEU A 420 11.73 10.24 -18.26
N GLN A 421 10.42 10.02 -18.23
CA GLN A 421 9.62 9.70 -19.42
C GLN A 421 9.59 10.88 -20.41
N THR A 422 9.35 12.11 -19.96
CA THR A 422 9.34 13.28 -20.87
C THR A 422 10.72 13.57 -21.45
N LYS A 423 11.79 13.50 -20.64
CA LYS A 423 13.18 13.72 -21.10
C LYS A 423 13.64 12.62 -22.06
N SER A 424 13.31 11.35 -21.81
CA SER A 424 13.64 10.25 -22.73
C SER A 424 12.88 10.37 -24.06
N ALA A 425 11.61 10.78 -24.05
CA ALA A 425 10.87 11.09 -25.27
C ALA A 425 11.48 12.27 -26.06
N MET A 426 11.91 13.34 -25.38
CA MET A 426 12.65 14.45 -26.02
C MET A 426 14.00 13.97 -26.58
N HIS A 427 14.75 13.16 -25.84
CA HIS A 427 16.02 12.60 -26.31
C HIS A 427 15.81 11.74 -27.57
N ALA A 428 14.82 10.85 -27.58
CA ALA A 428 14.49 10.02 -28.74
C ALA A 428 14.09 10.87 -29.96
N ARG A 429 13.39 11.99 -29.76
CA ARG A 429 13.08 12.96 -30.83
C ARG A 429 14.34 13.66 -31.36
N LEU A 430 15.16 14.22 -30.46
CA LEU A 430 16.40 14.90 -30.82
C LEU A 430 17.39 13.96 -31.51
N GLN A 431 17.44 12.70 -31.10
CA GLN A 431 18.26 11.68 -31.74
C GLN A 431 17.79 11.41 -33.19
N LYS A 432 16.48 11.27 -33.44
CA LYS A 432 15.91 11.15 -34.79
C LYS A 432 16.19 12.40 -35.65
N GLU A 433 16.12 13.59 -35.07
CA GLU A 433 16.47 14.84 -35.77
C GLU A 433 17.97 14.92 -36.08
N LEU A 434 18.83 14.41 -35.20
CA LEU A 434 20.29 14.34 -35.37
C LEU A 434 20.74 13.20 -36.31
N GLU A 435 19.94 12.15 -36.48
CA GLU A 435 20.14 11.10 -37.50
C GLU A 435 19.77 11.59 -38.91
N LYS A 436 18.80 12.51 -39.03
CA LYS A 436 18.47 13.20 -40.29
C LYS A 436 19.53 14.22 -40.72
N LEU A 437 20.28 14.77 -39.76
CA LEU A 437 21.40 15.67 -40.05
C LEU A 437 22.60 14.86 -40.54
N ASN A 438 23.06 15.17 -41.76
CA ASN A 438 24.24 14.52 -42.33
C ASN A 438 25.48 14.77 -41.44
N ARG A 439 25.90 13.72 -40.71
CA ARG A 439 27.07 13.70 -39.82
C ARG A 439 28.42 13.76 -40.56
N THR A 440 28.45 14.27 -41.79
CA THR A 440 29.66 14.31 -42.65
C THR A 440 30.71 15.32 -42.17
N VAL A 441 30.31 16.31 -41.37
CA VAL A 441 31.20 17.34 -40.81
C VAL A 441 31.12 17.29 -39.29
N SER A 442 32.24 16.96 -38.65
CA SER A 442 32.32 16.91 -37.19
C SER A 442 32.22 18.31 -36.57
N ARG A 443 31.77 18.41 -35.31
CA ARG A 443 31.80 19.66 -34.54
C ARG A 443 33.19 20.32 -34.60
N THR A 444 34.25 19.51 -34.53
CA THR A 444 35.64 19.95 -34.62
C THR A 444 35.93 20.69 -35.93
N ALA A 445 35.44 20.19 -37.07
CA ALA A 445 35.60 20.82 -38.37
C ALA A 445 34.81 22.14 -38.50
N TYR A 446 33.60 22.22 -37.92
CA TYR A 446 32.89 23.50 -37.81
C TYR A 446 33.64 24.50 -36.92
N THR A 447 34.14 24.07 -35.75
CA THR A 447 34.90 24.96 -34.86
C THR A 447 36.23 25.41 -35.46
N SER A 448 36.96 24.54 -36.17
CA SER A 448 38.21 24.93 -36.84
C SER A 448 37.93 25.91 -37.99
N ARG A 449 36.88 25.68 -38.79
CA ARG A 449 36.47 26.60 -39.85
C ARG A 449 36.02 27.96 -39.31
N ILE A 450 35.28 28.00 -38.19
CA ILE A 450 34.91 29.25 -37.52
C ILE A 450 36.16 29.97 -36.99
N LEU A 451 37.11 29.26 -36.36
CA LEU A 451 38.36 29.85 -35.87
C LEU A 451 39.24 30.38 -37.01
N GLU A 452 39.27 29.69 -38.16
CA GLU A 452 39.94 30.13 -39.38
C GLU A 452 39.30 31.42 -39.93
N ILE A 453 37.96 31.47 -40.02
CA ILE A 453 37.22 32.67 -40.42
C ILE A 453 37.52 33.84 -39.47
N VAL A 454 37.50 33.61 -38.16
CA VAL A 454 37.86 34.63 -37.14
C VAL A 454 39.32 35.09 -37.30
N GLY A 455 40.24 34.17 -37.61
CA GLY A 455 41.63 34.49 -37.94
C GLY A 455 41.76 35.37 -39.18
N ASN A 456 41.01 35.06 -40.24
CA ASN A 456 40.99 35.83 -41.48
C ASN A 456 40.37 37.22 -41.29
N ILE A 457 39.30 37.35 -40.49
CA ILE A 457 38.71 38.66 -40.11
C ILE A 457 39.73 39.51 -39.34
N ARG A 458 40.54 38.92 -38.45
CA ARG A 458 41.61 39.63 -37.74
C ARG A 458 42.73 40.12 -38.67
N LYS A 459 43.12 39.32 -39.66
CA LYS A 459 44.07 39.71 -40.71
C LYS A 459 43.50 40.89 -41.53
N GLN A 460 42.30 40.73 -42.09
CA GLN A 460 41.59 41.77 -42.84
C GLN A 460 41.49 43.08 -42.05
N LYS A 461 41.16 43.05 -40.75
CA LYS A 461 41.12 44.26 -39.91
C LYS A 461 42.49 44.95 -39.80
N THR A 462 43.57 44.18 -39.79
CA THR A 462 44.95 44.70 -39.76
C THR A 462 45.31 45.34 -41.10
N ASP A 463 44.97 44.68 -42.21
CA ASP A 463 45.19 45.18 -43.56
C ASP A 463 44.36 46.44 -43.86
N ILE A 464 43.10 46.49 -43.41
CA ILE A 464 42.24 47.69 -43.47
C ILE A 464 42.88 48.84 -42.67
N ASN A 465 43.38 48.60 -41.46
CA ASN A 465 44.07 49.64 -40.69
C ASN A 465 45.33 50.15 -41.40
N LYS A 466 46.08 49.27 -42.09
CA LYS A 466 47.22 49.67 -42.92
C LYS A 466 46.78 50.54 -44.10
N ILE A 467 45.77 50.10 -44.86
CA ILE A 467 45.20 50.88 -45.98
C ILE A 467 44.71 52.26 -45.50
N LEU A 468 44.02 52.33 -44.35
CA LEU A 468 43.59 53.60 -43.75
C LEU A 468 44.77 54.51 -43.38
N GLN A 469 45.88 53.95 -42.89
CA GLN A 469 47.09 54.72 -42.58
C GLN A 469 47.80 55.20 -43.85
N ASP A 470 47.85 54.37 -44.89
CA ASP A 470 48.41 54.71 -46.20
C ASP A 470 47.56 55.81 -46.87
N THR A 471 46.22 55.69 -46.85
CA THR A 471 45.29 56.73 -47.34
C THR A 471 45.44 58.06 -46.58
N ARG A 472 45.60 58.03 -45.26
CA ARG A 472 45.88 59.25 -44.46
C ARG A 472 47.24 59.88 -44.80
N THR A 473 48.21 59.06 -45.18
CA THR A 473 49.55 59.53 -45.55
C THR A 473 49.50 60.18 -46.93
N LEU A 474 48.90 59.52 -47.92
CA LEU A 474 48.63 60.09 -49.25
C LEU A 474 47.82 61.39 -49.17
N GLN A 475 46.80 61.48 -48.31
CA GLN A 475 46.03 62.73 -48.15
C GLN A 475 46.90 63.88 -47.59
N LYS A 476 47.84 63.59 -46.68
CA LYS A 476 48.80 64.59 -46.19
C LYS A 476 49.79 65.01 -47.26
N GLU A 477 50.28 64.07 -48.07
CA GLU A 477 51.18 64.35 -49.20
C GLU A 477 50.49 65.22 -50.25
N ILE A 478 49.26 64.86 -50.65
CA ILE A 478 48.42 65.68 -51.54
C ILE A 478 48.27 67.09 -50.99
N ASN A 479 47.80 67.25 -49.74
CA ASN A 479 47.60 68.57 -49.13
C ASN A 479 48.92 69.36 -49.02
N THR A 480 50.05 68.68 -48.82
CA THR A 480 51.38 69.31 -48.75
C THR A 480 51.83 69.80 -50.13
N ILE A 481 51.64 68.99 -51.18
CA ILE A 481 52.00 69.34 -52.55
C ILE A 481 51.09 70.45 -53.08
N THR A 482 49.76 70.38 -52.86
CA THR A 482 48.83 71.47 -53.19
C THR A 482 49.23 72.77 -52.48
N GLY A 483 49.48 72.73 -51.17
CA GLY A 483 49.92 73.92 -50.43
C GLY A 483 51.31 74.44 -50.82
N GLN A 484 52.18 73.60 -51.38
CA GLN A 484 53.45 74.03 -51.98
C GLN A 484 53.22 74.69 -53.35
N LEU A 485 52.36 74.11 -54.20
CA LEU A 485 51.98 74.64 -55.50
C LEU A 485 51.37 76.04 -55.37
N ASP A 486 50.39 76.23 -54.48
CA ASP A 486 49.74 77.52 -54.27
C ASP A 486 50.73 78.62 -53.86
N ARG A 487 51.67 78.29 -52.96
CA ARG A 487 52.70 79.21 -52.47
C ARG A 487 53.72 79.56 -53.57
N GLN A 488 54.18 78.56 -54.33
CA GLN A 488 55.11 78.77 -55.44
C GLN A 488 54.45 79.57 -56.57
N PHE A 489 53.19 79.27 -56.88
CA PHE A 489 52.40 80.03 -57.85
C PHE A 489 52.25 81.48 -57.41
N THR A 490 51.77 81.74 -56.19
CA THR A 490 51.60 83.11 -55.65
C THR A 490 52.89 83.92 -55.74
N VAL A 491 54.04 83.35 -55.34
CA VAL A 491 55.34 84.05 -55.39
C VAL A 491 55.78 84.33 -56.84
N THR A 492 55.52 83.40 -57.76
CA THR A 492 55.88 83.54 -59.18
C THR A 492 55.00 84.57 -59.86
N ASP A 493 53.70 84.55 -59.59
CA ASP A 493 52.70 85.50 -60.08
C ASP A 493 53.04 86.93 -59.63
N ASP A 494 53.28 87.13 -58.33
CA ASP A 494 53.70 88.42 -57.76
C ASP A 494 54.98 88.97 -58.42
N LEU A 495 55.98 88.11 -58.61
CA LEU A 495 57.27 88.49 -59.18
C LEU A 495 57.15 88.90 -60.65
N ILE A 496 56.44 88.08 -61.44
CA ILE A 496 56.26 88.33 -62.88
C ILE A 496 55.31 89.52 -63.09
N PHE A 497 54.24 89.67 -62.29
CA PHE A 497 53.33 90.82 -62.36
C PHE A 497 54.03 92.16 -62.06
N ARG A 498 54.93 92.20 -61.07
CA ARG A 498 55.74 93.40 -60.76
C ARG A 498 56.65 93.80 -61.92
N ASN A 499 57.22 92.83 -62.62
CA ASN A 499 58.09 93.06 -63.78
C ASN A 499 57.29 93.38 -65.07
N ALA A 500 56.10 92.79 -65.25
CA ALA A 500 55.20 93.05 -66.36
C ALA A 500 54.73 94.51 -66.47
N LYS A 501 54.78 95.29 -65.37
CA LYS A 501 54.53 96.74 -65.41
C LYS A 501 55.62 97.53 -66.15
N LYS A 502 56.82 96.97 -66.30
CA LYS A 502 58.01 97.66 -66.85
C LYS A 502 58.46 97.13 -68.22
N ASP A 503 58.26 95.84 -68.48
CA ASP A 503 58.75 95.17 -69.68
C ASP A 503 57.62 94.43 -70.43
N GLU A 504 57.58 94.60 -71.76
CA GLU A 504 56.62 93.96 -72.66
C GLU A 504 56.87 92.45 -72.78
N HIS A 505 58.12 91.99 -72.64
CA HIS A 505 58.41 90.56 -72.57
C HIS A 505 57.88 89.94 -71.27
N ALA A 506 58.00 90.64 -70.14
CA ALA A 506 57.40 90.22 -68.88
C ALA A 506 55.85 90.19 -68.92
N LYS A 507 55.18 91.07 -69.68
CA LYS A 507 53.72 90.96 -69.91
C LYS A 507 53.33 89.69 -70.67
N LYS A 508 54.13 89.30 -71.68
CA LYS A 508 53.91 88.06 -72.43
C LYS A 508 54.13 86.84 -71.52
N ALA A 509 55.18 86.85 -70.70
CA ALA A 509 55.43 85.82 -69.70
C ALA A 509 54.31 85.72 -68.65
N TYR A 510 53.77 86.84 -68.17
CA TYR A 510 52.64 86.86 -67.24
C TYR A 510 51.39 86.21 -67.84
N LYS A 511 51.03 86.56 -69.08
CA LYS A 511 49.89 85.92 -69.77
C LYS A 511 50.09 84.41 -69.92
N LEU A 512 51.29 83.98 -70.31
CA LEU A 512 51.62 82.55 -70.41
C LEU A 512 51.58 81.82 -69.06
N LEU A 513 51.99 82.47 -67.95
CA LEU A 513 51.88 81.91 -66.61
C LEU A 513 50.42 81.69 -66.20
N VAL A 514 49.56 82.69 -66.42
CA VAL A 514 48.13 82.61 -66.09
C VAL A 514 47.44 81.53 -66.92
N THR A 515 47.72 81.46 -68.23
CA THR A 515 47.21 80.39 -69.11
C THR A 515 47.72 79.01 -68.66
N LEU A 516 49.01 78.86 -68.37
CA LEU A 516 49.54 77.59 -67.86
C LEU A 516 48.85 77.14 -66.57
N HIS A 517 48.54 78.07 -65.65
CA HIS A 517 47.84 77.75 -64.42
C HIS A 517 46.36 77.39 -64.65
N SER A 518 45.66 78.07 -65.56
CA SER A 518 44.29 77.67 -65.93
C SER A 518 44.25 76.29 -66.59
N ASP A 519 45.16 76.02 -67.51
CA ASP A 519 45.23 74.76 -68.26
C ASP A 519 45.58 73.59 -67.30
N CYS A 520 46.48 73.82 -66.34
CA CYS A 520 46.78 72.84 -65.29
C CYS A 520 45.61 72.63 -64.31
N ALA A 521 44.83 73.67 -64.01
CA ALA A 521 43.63 73.56 -63.17
C ALA A 521 42.51 72.77 -63.87
N GLU A 522 42.30 73.01 -65.17
CA GLU A 522 41.37 72.24 -66.01
C GLU A 522 41.82 70.77 -66.12
N LEU A 523 43.11 70.51 -66.34
CA LEU A 523 43.66 69.15 -66.34
C LEU A 523 43.44 68.44 -64.98
N MET A 524 43.61 69.14 -63.86
CA MET A 524 43.33 68.59 -62.53
C MET A 524 41.84 68.26 -62.34
N ALA A 525 40.93 69.10 -62.84
CA ALA A 525 39.49 68.83 -62.80
C ALA A 525 39.13 67.59 -63.65
N LEU A 526 39.61 67.52 -64.90
CA LEU A 526 39.40 66.37 -65.79
C LEU A 526 39.97 65.06 -65.22
N LEU A 527 41.12 65.11 -64.51
CA LEU A 527 41.66 63.95 -63.81
C LEU A 527 40.79 63.51 -62.62
N GLN A 528 40.20 64.45 -61.88
CA GLN A 528 39.26 64.15 -60.79
C GLN A 528 37.95 63.54 -61.31
N GLU A 529 37.38 64.10 -62.39
CA GLU A 529 36.20 63.56 -63.07
C GLU A 529 36.47 62.16 -63.64
N THR A 530 37.59 61.98 -64.33
CA THR A 530 38.04 60.65 -64.81
C THR A 530 38.16 59.66 -63.65
N GLY A 531 38.67 60.11 -62.49
CA GLY A 531 38.75 59.31 -61.27
C GLY A 531 37.39 59.03 -60.60
N ALA A 532 36.37 59.87 -60.82
CA ALA A 532 34.99 59.61 -60.39
C ALA A 532 34.32 58.58 -61.31
N VAL A 533 34.33 58.81 -62.63
CA VAL A 533 33.77 57.89 -63.64
C VAL A 533 34.41 56.50 -63.54
N LYS A 534 35.73 56.41 -63.29
CA LYS A 534 36.41 55.12 -63.12
C LYS A 534 35.98 54.35 -61.85
N ARG A 535 35.51 55.04 -60.81
CA ARG A 535 34.92 54.40 -59.63
C ARG A 535 33.51 53.92 -59.93
N GLU A 536 32.69 54.76 -60.55
CA GLU A 536 31.33 54.41 -60.95
C GLU A 536 31.29 53.21 -61.92
N ILE A 537 32.20 53.16 -62.91
CA ILE A 537 32.38 51.99 -63.78
C ILE A 537 32.63 50.72 -62.96
N ARG A 538 33.51 50.81 -61.95
CA ARG A 538 33.86 49.65 -61.10
C ARG A 538 32.70 49.22 -60.21
N ASP A 539 31.97 50.17 -59.64
CA ASP A 539 30.78 49.90 -58.82
C ASP A 539 29.66 49.26 -59.66
N LEU A 540 29.55 49.61 -60.96
CA LEU A 540 28.65 48.97 -61.92
C LEU A 540 29.15 47.58 -62.36
N GLU A 541 30.45 47.39 -62.58
CA GLU A 541 31.06 46.08 -62.83
C GLU A 541 30.79 45.11 -61.66
N ASP A 542 31.00 45.55 -60.42
CA ASP A 542 30.73 44.76 -59.21
C ASP A 542 29.23 44.46 -59.03
N GLN A 543 28.33 45.36 -59.42
CA GLN A 543 26.88 45.10 -59.45
C GLN A 543 26.50 44.05 -60.51
N ILE A 544 27.08 44.13 -61.71
CA ILE A 544 26.86 43.15 -62.80
C ILE A 544 27.33 41.76 -62.35
N GLU A 545 28.49 41.66 -61.71
CA GLU A 545 29.00 40.36 -61.25
C GLU A 545 28.20 39.79 -60.07
N ASN A 546 27.69 40.64 -59.17
CA ASN A 546 26.75 40.22 -58.13
C ASN A 546 25.45 39.65 -58.75
N GLU A 547 24.84 40.32 -59.73
CA GLU A 547 23.62 39.80 -60.39
C GLU A 547 23.88 38.53 -61.23
N ARG A 548 25.05 38.41 -61.86
CA ARG A 548 25.49 37.15 -62.49
C ARG A 548 25.60 36.02 -61.48
N SER A 549 26.22 36.26 -60.32
CA SER A 549 26.39 35.25 -59.27
C SER A 549 25.06 34.72 -58.71
N ARG A 550 24.00 35.55 -58.71
CA ARG A 550 22.64 35.17 -58.30
C ARG A 550 21.95 34.22 -59.29
N ASN A 551 22.48 34.08 -60.50
CA ASN A 551 22.02 33.19 -61.57
C ASN A 551 20.49 33.23 -61.79
N THR A 552 19.92 34.43 -61.67
CA THR A 552 18.46 34.68 -61.70
C THR A 552 17.83 34.18 -62.99
N ALA A 553 18.52 34.33 -64.12
CA ALA A 553 18.08 33.83 -65.42
C ALA A 553 17.93 32.30 -65.46
N ALA A 554 18.90 31.52 -64.94
CA ALA A 554 18.77 30.06 -64.92
C ALA A 554 17.70 29.59 -63.92
N ASN A 555 17.59 30.25 -62.77
CA ASN A 555 16.56 29.97 -61.77
C ASN A 555 15.15 30.22 -62.33
N LEU A 556 14.93 31.35 -63.02
CA LEU A 556 13.66 31.64 -63.71
C LEU A 556 13.39 30.66 -64.87
N ALA A 557 14.41 30.26 -65.62
CA ALA A 557 14.30 29.25 -66.67
C ALA A 557 14.04 27.83 -66.12
N GLN A 558 14.39 27.55 -64.86
CA GLN A 558 13.99 26.32 -64.17
C GLN A 558 12.55 26.42 -63.69
N ILE A 559 12.18 27.47 -62.95
CA ILE A 559 10.80 27.68 -62.47
C ILE A 559 9.79 27.68 -63.63
N SER A 560 10.14 28.27 -64.79
CA SER A 560 9.30 28.24 -65.99
C SER A 560 9.12 26.82 -66.58
N ARG A 561 10.13 25.96 -66.48
CA ARG A 561 10.03 24.55 -66.92
C ARG A 561 9.18 23.74 -65.96
N ASP A 562 9.46 23.85 -64.67
CA ASP A 562 8.73 23.16 -63.60
C ASP A 562 7.23 23.53 -63.64
N LEU A 563 6.90 24.81 -63.91
CA LEU A 563 5.52 25.28 -64.06
C LEU A 563 4.82 24.68 -65.30
N VAL A 564 5.51 24.58 -66.44
CA VAL A 564 4.98 23.92 -67.65
C VAL A 564 4.76 22.42 -67.41
N GLU A 565 5.66 21.76 -66.69
CA GLU A 565 5.53 20.35 -66.33
C GLU A 565 4.34 20.12 -65.38
N MET A 566 4.18 20.95 -64.34
CA MET A 566 3.00 20.93 -63.46
C MET A 566 1.69 21.20 -64.22
N GLN A 567 1.69 22.10 -65.22
CA GLN A 567 0.51 22.35 -66.06
C GLN A 567 0.18 21.13 -66.95
N ALA A 568 1.19 20.49 -67.54
CA ALA A 568 1.01 19.27 -68.33
C ALA A 568 0.52 18.09 -67.47
N GLU A 569 1.05 17.92 -66.26
CA GLU A 569 0.58 16.91 -65.32
C GLU A 569 -0.87 17.20 -64.86
N SER A 570 -1.20 18.46 -64.56
CA SER A 570 -2.57 18.86 -64.22
C SER A 570 -3.56 18.56 -65.35
N GLN A 571 -3.20 18.86 -66.60
CA GLN A 571 -4.01 18.53 -67.78
C GLN A 571 -4.18 17.02 -67.94
N ARG A 572 -3.10 16.24 -67.77
CA ARG A 572 -3.14 14.76 -67.81
C ARG A 572 -4.02 14.17 -66.71
N LEU A 573 -3.99 14.75 -65.50
CA LEU A 573 -4.87 14.37 -64.39
C LEU A 573 -6.34 14.71 -64.70
N GLU A 574 -6.63 15.90 -65.24
CA GLU A 574 -7.98 16.25 -65.71
C GLU A 574 -8.49 15.28 -66.80
N GLU A 575 -7.65 14.91 -67.77
CA GLU A 575 -7.99 13.94 -68.81
C GLU A 575 -8.27 12.55 -68.22
N SER A 576 -7.45 12.10 -67.26
CA SER A 576 -7.67 10.84 -66.54
C SER A 576 -8.98 10.86 -65.73
N LEU A 577 -9.31 12.00 -65.10
CA LEU A 577 -10.58 12.20 -64.39
C LEU A 577 -11.78 12.19 -65.35
N ARG A 578 -11.68 12.87 -66.50
CA ARG A 578 -12.71 12.85 -67.56
C ARG A 578 -12.88 11.46 -68.18
N ALA A 579 -11.81 10.67 -68.28
CA ALA A 579 -11.86 9.30 -68.77
C ALA A 579 -12.50 8.33 -67.76
N HIS A 580 -12.31 8.55 -66.45
CA HIS A 580 -12.94 7.73 -65.40
C HIS A 580 -14.42 8.05 -65.15
N LEU A 581 -14.91 9.19 -65.65
CA LEU A 581 -16.31 9.65 -65.53
C LEU A 581 -17.17 9.34 -66.78
N ARG A 582 -16.64 8.54 -67.72
CA ARG A 582 -17.36 8.02 -68.90
C ARG A 582 -17.47 6.50 -68.83
#